data_AF-A0A7W1XB60-F1
#
_entry.id   AF-A0A7W1XB60-F1
#
_cell.length_a   1.000
_cell.length_b   1.000
_cell.length_c   1.000
_cell.angle_alpha   90.00
_cell.angle_beta   90.00
_cell.angle_gamma   90.00
#
_symmetry.space_group_name_H-M   'P 1'
#
loop_
_entity.id
_entity.type
_entity.pdbx_description
1 polymer ?
#
loop_
_entity_poly.entity_id
_entity_poly.type
_entity_poly.pdbx_seq_one_letter_code
_entity_poly.pdbx_strand_id
1 'polypeptide(L)' 'MYTGRNLEELSMTPLTDWNLDELSYHHFIMAQMSPYLNQQGASLHRQVIKEIENRGNQTWNSQTPNIYDHF' A
#
# COMPACT_ATOMS: atom_id res chain seq x y z
N MET A 1 13.06 -12.25 -1.76
CA MET A 1 12.66 -10.85 -1.51
C MET A 1 12.74 -10.13 -2.84
N TYR A 2 11.72 -9.39 -3.24
CA TYR A 2 11.76 -8.64 -4.51
C TYR A 2 12.83 -7.53 -4.44
N THR A 3 13.62 -7.38 -5.50
CA THR A 3 14.78 -6.46 -5.57
C THR A 3 14.69 -5.45 -6.73
N GLY A 4 13.57 -5.42 -7.45
CA GLY A 4 13.35 -4.46 -8.55
C GLY A 4 12.87 -3.09 -8.07
N ARG A 5 12.66 -2.17 -9.01
CA ARG A 5 12.12 -0.82 -8.73
C ARG A 5 10.73 -0.90 -8.09
N ASN A 6 10.44 0.03 -7.19
CA ASN A 6 9.12 0.12 -6.59
C ASN A 6 8.09 0.72 -7.57
N LEU A 7 6.80 0.67 -7.23
CA LEU A 7 5.75 1.13 -8.14
C LEU A 7 5.78 2.65 -8.40
N GLU A 8 6.25 3.45 -7.44
CA GLU A 8 6.40 4.91 -7.59
C GLU A 8 7.46 5.24 -8.64
N GLU A 9 8.64 4.63 -8.54
CA GLU A 9 9.73 4.76 -9.52
C GLU A 9 9.29 4.31 -10.92
N LEU A 10 8.52 3.22 -10.97
CA LEU A 10 8.00 2.65 -12.21
C LEU A 10 6.85 3.46 -12.82
N SER A 11 6.12 4.25 -12.03
CA SER A 11 4.95 5.02 -12.50
C SER A 11 5.30 6.06 -13.57
N MET A 12 6.53 6.56 -13.56
CA MET A 12 7.06 7.50 -14.55
C MET A 12 7.84 6.81 -15.68
N THR A 13 7.97 5.48 -15.65
CA THR A 13 8.69 4.67 -16.63
C THR A 13 7.69 4.01 -17.59
N PRO A 14 7.88 4.08 -18.93
CA PRO A 14 7.05 3.33 -19.87
C PRO A 14 7.03 1.83 -19.56
N LEU A 15 5.86 1.19 -19.65
CA LEU A 15 5.69 -0.23 -19.32
C LEU A 15 6.60 -1.17 -20.14
N THR A 16 6.99 -0.75 -21.35
CA THR A 16 7.92 -1.49 -22.23
C THR A 16 9.33 -1.59 -21.68
N ASP A 17 9.69 -0.69 -20.77
CA ASP A 17 11.03 -0.57 -20.19
C ASP A 17 11.10 -1.25 -18.81
N TRP A 18 10.02 -1.93 -18.41
CA TRP A 18 9.98 -2.74 -17.20
C TRP A 18 10.57 -4.11 -17.51
N ASN A 19 11.40 -4.62 -16.61
CA ASN A 19 11.92 -5.97 -16.75
C ASN A 19 10.86 -7.01 -16.34
N LEU A 20 11.11 -8.28 -16.67
CA LEU A 20 10.15 -9.35 -16.43
C LEU A 20 9.84 -9.57 -14.93
N ASP A 21 10.82 -9.37 -14.06
CA ASP A 21 10.63 -9.54 -12.61
C ASP A 21 9.73 -8.44 -12.05
N GLU A 22 9.93 -7.19 -12.49
CA GLU A 22 9.07 -6.04 -12.17
C GLU A 22 7.63 -6.28 -12.63
N LEU A 23 7.46 -6.70 -13.89
CA LEU A 23 6.15 -7.00 -14.45
C LEU A 23 5.43 -8.11 -13.66
N SER A 24 6.13 -9.21 -13.39
CA SER A 24 5.55 -10.38 -12.71
C SER A 24 5.18 -10.06 -11.26
N TYR A 25 6.06 -9.36 -10.54
CA TYR A 25 5.84 -8.98 -9.15
C TYR A 25 4.67 -8.01 -8.99
N HIS A 26 4.67 -6.92 -9.77
CA HIS A 26 3.62 -5.91 -9.67
C HIS A 26 2.27 -6.42 -10.21
N HIS A 27 2.28 -7.27 -11.24
CA HIS A 27 1.08 -7.98 -11.68
C HIS A 27 0.48 -8.84 -10.56
N PHE A 28 1.31 -9.61 -9.86
CA PHE A 28 0.85 -10.46 -8.76
C PHE A 28 0.23 -9.68 -7.60
N ILE A 29 0.83 -8.54 -7.23
CA ILE A 29 0.26 -7.65 -6.19
C ILE A 29 -1.06 -7.05 -6.67
N MET A 30 -1.10 -6.52 -7.90
CA MET A 30 -2.32 -5.92 -8.45
C MET A 30 -3.45 -6.94 -8.58
N ALA A 31 -3.16 -8.18 -8.98
CA ALA A 31 -4.15 -9.25 -9.05
C ALA A 31 -4.76 -9.57 -7.67
N GLN A 32 -3.94 -9.59 -6.61
CA GLN A 32 -4.43 -9.78 -5.24
C GLN A 32 -5.27 -8.61 -4.73
N MET A 33 -4.92 -7.38 -5.14
CA MET A 33 -5.62 -6.18 -4.70
C MET A 33 -6.87 -5.87 -5.53
N SER A 34 -6.96 -6.38 -6.75
CA SER A 34 -8.06 -6.12 -7.69
C SER A 34 -9.47 -6.29 -7.10
N PRO A 35 -9.78 -7.31 -6.28
CA PRO A 35 -11.10 -7.45 -5.66
C PRO A 35 -11.46 -6.30 -4.69
N TYR A 36 -10.45 -5.60 -4.17
CA TYR A 36 -10.59 -4.51 -3.21
C TYR A 36 -10.53 -3.12 -3.85
N LEU A 37 -10.36 -3.00 -5.17
CA LEU A 37 -10.37 -1.73 -5.90
C LEU A 37 -11.80 -1.20 -6.14
N ASN A 38 -12.61 -1.17 -5.08
CA ASN A 38 -13.99 -0.68 -5.11
C ASN A 38 -14.37 -0.03 -3.76
N GLN A 39 -15.62 0.46 -3.66
CA GLN A 39 -16.11 1.14 -2.45
C GLN A 39 -16.08 0.24 -1.20
N GLN A 40 -16.28 -1.07 -1.35
CA GLN A 40 -16.23 -2.02 -0.23
C GLN A 40 -14.79 -2.19 0.27
N GLY A 41 -13.82 -2.32 -0.63
CA GLY A 41 -12.41 -2.37 -0.26
C GLY A 41 -11.91 -1.07 0.40
N ALA A 42 -12.36 0.09 -0.06
CA ALA A 42 -12.09 1.36 0.63
C ALA A 42 -12.68 1.42 2.05
N SER A 43 -13.84 0.79 2.27
CA SER A 43 -14.43 0.66 3.61
C SER A 43 -13.61 -0.28 4.50
N LEU A 44 -13.15 -1.41 3.96
CA LEU A 44 -12.27 -2.32 4.68
C LEU A 44 -10.95 -1.63 5.08
N HIS A 45 -10.35 -0.86 4.17
CA HIS A 45 -9.14 -0.11 4.45
C HIS A 45 -9.30 0.84 5.65
N ARG A 46 -10.40 1.59 5.72
CA ARG A 46 -10.71 2.45 6.88
C ARG A 46 -10.89 1.67 8.18
N GLN A 47 -11.50 0.48 8.12
CA GLN A 47 -11.66 -0.37 9.29
C GLN A 47 -10.30 -0.89 9.80
N VAL A 48 -9.40 -1.27 8.88
CA VAL A 48 -8.03 -1.67 9.23
C VAL A 48 -7.27 -0.52 9.88
N ILE A 49 -7.36 0.71 9.34
CA ILE A 49 -6.73 1.89 9.96
C ILE A 49 -7.25 2.09 11.38
N LYS A 50 -8.57 2.09 11.57
CA LYS A 50 -9.17 2.22 12.91
C LYS A 50 -8.70 1.13 13.87
N GLU A 51 -8.51 -0.09 13.40
CA GLU A 51 -8.00 -1.17 14.23
C GLU A 51 -6.52 -1.00 14.57
N ILE A 52 -5.70 -0.51 13.64
CA ILE A 52 -4.31 -0.13 13.89
C ILE A 52 -4.26 1.01 14.91
N GLU A 53 -5.14 2.01 14.82
CA GLU A 53 -5.26 3.09 15.80
C GLU A 53 -5.73 2.58 17.16
N ASN A 54 -6.68 1.64 17.21
CA ASN A 54 -7.18 1.08 18.46
C ASN A 54 -6.09 0.26 19.19
N ARG A 55 -5.35 -0.58 18.45
CA ARG A 55 -4.23 -1.37 18.98
C ARG A 55 -3.00 -0.51 19.24
N GLY A 56 -2.79 0.46 18.37
CA GLY A 56 -1.73 1.44 18.45
C GLY A 56 -1.93 2.41 19.62
N ASN A 57 -3.15 2.80 19.96
CA ASN A 57 -3.41 3.59 21.17
C ASN A 57 -3.12 2.80 22.45
N GLN A 58 -2.93 1.47 22.39
CA GLN A 58 -2.35 0.70 23.49
C GLN A 58 -0.81 0.81 23.56
N THR A 59 -0.13 1.31 22.52
CA THR A 59 1.34 1.41 22.43
C THR A 59 1.90 2.82 22.11
N TRP A 60 1.11 3.78 21.60
CA TRP A 60 1.55 5.07 21.01
C TRP A 60 1.50 6.28 21.96
N ASN A 61 1.17 6.12 23.24
CA ASN A 61 1.13 7.26 24.17
C ASN A 61 2.51 7.83 24.58
N SER A 62 3.61 7.49 23.89
CA SER A 62 4.95 7.92 24.32
C SER A 62 5.81 8.66 23.30
N GLN A 63 5.78 8.41 21.99
CA GLN A 63 6.66 9.12 21.03
C GLN A 63 6.30 8.82 19.56
N THR A 64 5.52 9.66 18.87
CA THR A 64 5.75 10.05 17.45
C THR A 64 4.75 11.13 17.03
N PRO A 65 5.16 12.16 16.26
CA PRO A 65 4.26 13.15 15.69
C PRO A 65 3.31 12.52 14.66
N ASN A 66 2.04 12.89 14.70
CA ASN A 66 0.98 12.45 13.80
C ASN A 66 1.31 12.84 12.34
N ILE A 67 1.65 11.86 11.50
CA ILE A 67 1.96 12.07 10.06
C ILE A 67 0.70 12.02 9.17
N TYR A 68 -0.50 11.90 9.74
CA TYR A 68 -1.74 11.65 8.99
C TYR A 68 -2.71 12.84 8.93
N ASP A 69 -2.34 14.04 9.39
CA ASP A 69 -3.22 15.23 9.40
C ASP A 69 -3.37 15.93 8.02
N HIS A 70 -2.99 15.29 6.90
CA HIS A 70 -3.01 15.89 5.55
C HIS A 70 -3.79 15.12 4.48
N PHE A 71 -4.75 14.28 4.86
CA PHE A 71 -5.71 13.67 3.91
C PHE A 71 -7.16 14.02 4.25
#